data_AF-A0A444J7H3-F1
#
_entry.id   AF-A0A444J7H3-F1
#
_cell.length_a   1.000
_cell.length_b   1.000
_cell.length_c   1.000
_cell.angle_alpha   90.00
_cell.angle_beta   90.00
_cell.angle_gamma   90.00
#
_symmetry.space_group_name_H-M   'P 1'
#
loop_
_entity.id
_entity.type
_entity.pdbx_description
1 polymer ?
#
loop_
_entity_poly.entity_id
_entity_poly.type
_entity_poly.pdbx_seq_one_letter_code
_entity_poly.pdbx_strand_id
1 'polypeptide(L)'
;MYKIGTVCEGPTDQVIIRSILDSTLDDYISVPIQPPRTAFGSDAGIHGAGWKGIRTWCRQEAAGEKFKGILRNIDILIIQVDADIQYESDAEVNRSVSCPPPESGADAVRKLLLDWLALDLLPDRAVFCVPAAASETWALAALFPDAPEIVSCDSNSADVFCIECRTDIKSLLRRLGKRLRPKLVINQGGRLKNQSEGYDARSNDLQDGWNTVTELCSQAARFDAELRTALNKKV
;
A
#
# COMPACT_ATOMS: atom_id res chain seq x y z
N MET A 1 -4.05 -3.91 23.24
CA MET A 1 -3.19 -4.49 22.19
C MET A 1 -3.99 -5.11 21.06
N TYR A 2 -3.85 -4.57 19.84
CA TYR A 2 -4.33 -5.19 18.60
C TYR A 2 -3.29 -6.13 18.00
N LYS A 3 -3.71 -7.17 17.29
CA LYS A 3 -2.85 -8.00 16.45
C LYS A 3 -3.21 -7.80 14.99
N ILE A 4 -2.37 -7.06 14.28
CA ILE A 4 -2.64 -6.62 12.90
C ILE A 4 -1.82 -7.48 11.94
N GLY A 5 -2.49 -8.29 11.14
CA GLY A 5 -1.86 -9.07 10.06
C GLY A 5 -1.66 -8.20 8.82
N THR A 6 -0.49 -8.28 8.19
CA THR A 6 -0.21 -7.55 6.94
C THR A 6 0.25 -8.49 5.84
N VAL A 7 -0.30 -8.30 4.64
CA VAL A 7 0.10 -8.95 3.39
C VAL A 7 0.40 -7.82 2.41
N CYS A 8 1.67 -7.64 2.03
CA CYS A 8 2.13 -6.50 1.25
C CYS A 8 2.99 -6.95 0.08
N GLU A 9 3.00 -6.16 -0.99
CA GLU A 9 3.78 -6.42 -2.20
C GLU A 9 5.30 -6.52 -1.91
N GLY A 10 5.82 -5.60 -1.10
CA GLY A 10 7.22 -5.59 -0.73
C GLY A 10 7.52 -5.00 0.65
N PRO A 11 8.81 -4.95 1.03
CA PRO A 11 9.25 -4.46 2.34
C PRO A 11 8.98 -2.97 2.57
N THR A 12 9.00 -2.16 1.50
CA THR A 12 8.74 -0.71 1.60
C THR A 12 7.28 -0.46 1.99
N ASP A 13 6.34 -1.20 1.40
CA ASP A 13 4.92 -1.12 1.69
C ASP A 13 4.63 -1.49 3.16
N GLN A 14 5.34 -2.50 3.69
CA GLN A 14 5.24 -2.87 5.10
C GLN A 14 5.63 -1.72 6.02
N VAL A 15 6.70 -0.98 5.68
CA VAL A 15 7.15 0.17 6.48
C VAL A 15 6.12 1.30 6.41
N ILE A 16 5.56 1.58 5.23
CA ILE A 16 4.52 2.61 5.05
C ILE A 16 3.29 2.25 5.87
N ILE A 17 2.77 1.03 5.74
CA ILE A 17 1.59 0.56 6.50
C ILE A 17 1.88 0.58 8.01
N ARG A 18 3.06 0.15 8.46
CA ARG A 18 3.42 0.23 9.88
C ARG A 18 3.39 1.68 10.38
N SER A 19 3.91 2.63 9.61
CA SER A 19 3.92 4.05 9.99
C SER A 19 2.49 4.62 10.10
N ILE A 20 1.58 4.17 9.23
CA ILE A 20 0.14 4.52 9.30
C ILE A 20 -0.53 3.89 10.52
N LEU A 21 -0.17 2.64 10.86
CA LEU A 21 -0.68 2.01 12.08
C LEU A 21 -0.17 2.74 13.33
N ASP A 22 1.10 3.16 13.34
CA ASP A 22 1.70 3.94 14.42
C ASP A 22 1.02 5.32 14.57
N SER A 23 0.47 5.91 13.50
CA SER A 23 -0.30 7.17 13.58
C SER A 23 -1.73 6.97 14.09
N THR A 24 -2.20 5.72 14.15
CA THR A 24 -3.61 5.39 14.41
C THR A 24 -3.80 4.65 15.73
N LEU A 25 -2.80 3.88 16.16
CA LEU A 25 -2.88 2.95 17.29
C LEU A 25 -1.70 3.14 18.25
N ASP A 26 -2.02 3.24 19.54
CA ASP A 26 -1.00 3.32 20.59
C ASP A 26 -0.38 1.95 20.95
N ASP A 27 -1.13 0.85 20.76
CA ASP A 27 -0.73 -0.48 21.24
C ASP A 27 -1.20 -1.60 20.30
N TYR A 28 -0.26 -2.11 19.50
CA TYR A 28 -0.48 -3.25 18.60
C TYR A 28 0.79 -4.07 18.33
N ILE A 29 0.58 -5.29 17.84
CA ILE A 29 1.62 -6.16 17.28
C ILE A 29 1.37 -6.30 15.78
N SER A 30 2.37 -5.93 14.98
CA SER A 30 2.39 -6.19 13.54
C SER A 30 2.81 -7.64 13.26
N VAL A 31 2.01 -8.34 12.47
CA VAL A 31 2.25 -9.73 12.04
C VAL A 31 2.37 -9.75 10.51
N PRO A 32 3.60 -9.60 9.95
CA PRO A 32 3.80 -9.69 8.52
C PRO A 32 3.61 -11.13 8.06
N ILE A 33 2.50 -11.39 7.38
CA ILE A 33 2.13 -12.70 6.84
C ILE A 33 2.88 -12.95 5.53
N GLN A 34 2.93 -11.97 4.63
CA GLN A 34 3.68 -12.04 3.37
C GLN A 34 4.14 -10.63 2.92
N PRO A 35 5.39 -10.47 2.48
CA PRO A 35 6.50 -11.37 2.78
C PRO A 35 6.74 -11.46 4.30
N PRO A 36 7.05 -12.63 4.87
CA PRO A 36 7.51 -12.74 6.25
C PRO A 36 8.80 -11.90 6.45
N ARG A 37 9.00 -11.38 7.66
CA ARG A 37 10.27 -10.77 8.06
C ARG A 37 11.36 -11.85 8.05
N THR A 38 12.25 -11.82 7.06
CA THR A 38 13.46 -12.66 7.07
C THR A 38 14.68 -11.81 7.41
N ALA A 39 15.64 -12.36 8.16
CA ALA A 39 16.88 -11.68 8.51
C ALA A 39 17.86 -11.53 7.32
N PHE A 40 17.56 -12.16 6.18
CA PHE A 40 18.49 -12.36 5.06
C PHE A 40 17.88 -12.01 3.71
N GLY A 41 17.24 -10.85 3.57
CA GLY A 41 17.08 -10.11 2.29
C GLY A 41 16.49 -10.84 1.07
N SER A 42 15.94 -12.05 1.21
CA SER A 42 15.12 -12.65 0.16
C SER A 42 13.72 -12.08 0.33
N ASP A 43 13.55 -10.85 -0.13
CA ASP A 43 12.35 -10.00 0.00
C ASP A 43 11.12 -10.54 -0.77
N ALA A 44 11.20 -11.78 -1.26
CA ALA A 44 10.15 -12.47 -2.01
C ALA A 44 9.18 -13.26 -1.12
N GLY A 45 9.45 -13.45 0.18
CA GLY A 45 8.62 -14.29 1.03
C GLY A 45 8.44 -15.73 0.52
N ILE A 46 7.48 -16.49 1.07
CA ILE A 46 7.31 -17.91 0.72
C ILE A 46 6.53 -18.11 -0.60
N HIS A 47 5.75 -17.11 -1.03
CA HIS A 47 4.92 -17.18 -2.23
C HIS A 47 5.48 -16.40 -3.44
N GLY A 48 6.68 -15.81 -3.32
CA GLY A 48 7.27 -14.96 -4.34
C GLY A 48 7.04 -13.46 -4.11
N ALA A 49 7.86 -12.63 -4.76
CA ALA A 49 7.83 -11.17 -4.63
C ALA A 49 6.71 -10.55 -5.47
N GLY A 50 6.37 -9.30 -5.16
CA GLY A 50 5.48 -8.52 -6.00
C GLY A 50 4.01 -8.92 -5.84
N TRP A 51 3.15 -8.29 -6.63
CA TRP A 51 1.72 -8.63 -6.71
C TRP A 51 1.44 -10.11 -7.02
N LYS A 52 2.36 -10.82 -7.72
CA LYS A 52 2.25 -12.26 -7.98
C LYS A 52 2.32 -13.09 -6.70
N GLY A 53 3.11 -12.64 -5.72
CA GLY A 53 3.15 -13.22 -4.38
C GLY A 53 1.83 -13.06 -3.66
N ILE A 54 1.23 -11.86 -3.75
CA ILE A 54 -0.09 -11.58 -3.16
C ILE A 54 -1.18 -12.44 -3.78
N ARG A 55 -1.23 -12.50 -5.12
CA ARG A 55 -2.13 -13.39 -5.85
C ARG A 55 -2.01 -14.85 -5.40
N THR A 56 -0.77 -15.33 -5.29
CA THR A 56 -0.49 -16.72 -4.88
C THR A 56 -0.97 -16.98 -3.46
N TRP A 57 -0.66 -16.07 -2.53
CA TRP A 57 -1.12 -16.15 -1.15
C TRP A 57 -2.66 -16.13 -1.05
N CYS A 58 -3.31 -15.18 -1.75
CA CYS A 58 -4.76 -15.08 -1.77
C CYS A 58 -5.42 -16.39 -2.21
N ARG A 59 -4.93 -17.01 -3.30
CA ARG A 59 -5.52 -18.23 -3.87
C ARG A 59 -5.20 -19.50 -3.10
N GLN A 60 -4.01 -19.60 -2.51
CA GLN A 60 -3.54 -20.86 -1.90
C GLN A 60 -3.81 -20.89 -0.39
N GLU A 61 -3.57 -19.78 0.31
CA GLU A 61 -3.60 -19.72 1.77
C GLU A 61 -4.85 -19.06 2.33
N ALA A 62 -5.45 -18.13 1.57
CA ALA A 62 -6.53 -17.29 2.08
C ALA A 62 -7.88 -17.51 1.38
N ALA A 63 -7.96 -18.37 0.35
CA ALA A 63 -9.20 -18.53 -0.42
C ALA A 63 -10.34 -19.18 0.39
N GLY A 64 -11.54 -18.63 0.25
CA GLY A 64 -12.77 -19.17 0.84
C GLY A 64 -12.70 -19.33 2.37
N GLU A 65 -13.01 -20.53 2.87
CA GLU A 65 -13.07 -20.80 4.32
C GLU A 65 -11.72 -20.63 5.04
N LYS A 66 -10.59 -20.71 4.33
CA LYS A 66 -9.26 -20.48 4.93
C LYS A 66 -9.10 -19.04 5.43
N PHE A 67 -9.74 -18.07 4.77
CA PHE A 67 -9.74 -16.67 5.19
C PHE A 67 -10.25 -16.52 6.63
N LYS A 68 -11.33 -17.23 6.97
CA LYS A 68 -11.89 -17.21 8.33
C LYS A 68 -10.91 -17.74 9.37
N GLY A 69 -10.12 -18.75 9.01
CA GLY A 69 -9.06 -19.30 9.85
C GLY A 69 -7.97 -18.28 10.18
N ILE A 70 -7.55 -17.49 9.19
CA ILE A 70 -6.60 -16.39 9.38
C ILE A 70 -7.16 -15.38 10.38
N LEU A 71 -8.40 -14.93 10.18
CA LEU A 71 -9.08 -13.96 11.04
C LEU A 71 -9.37 -14.47 12.48
N ARG A 72 -9.15 -15.74 12.81
CA ARG A 72 -9.23 -16.22 14.20
C ARG A 72 -8.01 -15.82 15.03
N ASN A 73 -6.87 -15.56 14.37
CA ASN A 73 -5.58 -15.35 15.02
C ASN A 73 -5.08 -13.92 14.94
N ILE A 74 -5.82 -13.02 14.27
CA ILE A 74 -5.55 -11.59 14.13
C ILE A 74 -6.85 -10.82 14.31
N ASP A 75 -6.72 -9.59 14.78
CA ASP A 75 -7.86 -8.69 14.96
C ASP A 75 -8.26 -8.04 13.64
N ILE A 76 -7.27 -7.62 12.85
CA ILE A 76 -7.44 -7.01 11.53
C ILE A 76 -6.42 -7.60 10.57
N LEU A 77 -6.86 -7.83 9.34
CA LEU A 77 -6.00 -8.16 8.20
C LEU A 77 -5.93 -6.98 7.23
N ILE A 78 -4.73 -6.55 6.87
CA ILE A 78 -4.51 -5.56 5.80
C ILE A 78 -3.86 -6.30 4.63
N ILE A 79 -4.45 -6.17 3.44
CA ILE A 79 -3.88 -6.68 2.18
C ILE A 79 -3.58 -5.48 1.30
N GLN A 80 -2.31 -5.28 0.98
CA GLN A 80 -1.81 -4.20 0.16
C GLN A 80 -1.37 -4.70 -1.21
N VAL A 81 -1.85 -4.00 -2.23
CA VAL A 81 -1.43 -4.12 -3.64
C VAL A 81 -1.58 -2.75 -4.28
N ASP A 82 -0.57 -2.30 -5.00
CA ASP A 82 -0.62 -1.06 -5.76
C ASP A 82 -1.46 -1.22 -7.03
N ALA A 83 -2.24 -0.20 -7.39
CA ALA A 83 -3.15 -0.34 -8.54
C ALA A 83 -2.44 -0.26 -9.90
N ASP A 84 -1.14 0.03 -9.96
CA ASP A 84 -0.36 0.02 -11.21
C ASP A 84 -0.28 -1.37 -11.86
N ILE A 85 -0.55 -2.45 -11.11
CA ILE A 85 -0.63 -3.82 -11.64
C ILE A 85 -1.64 -3.93 -12.79
N GLN A 86 -2.61 -3.01 -12.87
CA GLN A 86 -3.61 -2.98 -13.94
C GLN A 86 -3.02 -2.66 -15.32
N TYR A 87 -1.77 -2.20 -15.38
CA TYR A 87 -1.04 -1.89 -16.60
C TYR A 87 -0.05 -3.00 -17.01
N GLU A 88 0.05 -4.07 -16.22
CA GLU A 88 0.85 -5.23 -16.58
C GLU A 88 0.33 -5.91 -17.86
N SER A 89 1.22 -6.58 -18.58
CA SER A 89 0.85 -7.31 -19.81
C SER A 89 0.05 -8.58 -19.52
N ASP A 90 -0.03 -9.01 -18.26
CA ASP A 90 -0.79 -10.18 -17.85
C ASP A 90 -2.29 -9.90 -17.92
N ALA A 91 -3.00 -10.63 -18.79
CA ALA A 91 -4.43 -10.45 -19.04
C ALA A 91 -5.30 -10.63 -17.78
N GLU A 92 -4.82 -11.35 -16.78
CA GLU A 92 -5.55 -11.52 -15.53
C GLU A 92 -5.73 -10.20 -14.78
N VAL A 93 -4.71 -9.34 -14.80
CA VAL A 93 -4.68 -8.09 -14.04
C VAL A 93 -4.85 -6.87 -14.92
N ASN A 94 -4.59 -6.97 -16.23
CA ASN A 94 -4.73 -5.85 -17.14
C ASN A 94 -6.18 -5.35 -17.18
N ARG A 95 -6.38 -4.07 -16.86
CA ARG A 95 -7.68 -3.40 -16.96
C ARG A 95 -7.63 -2.19 -17.87
N SER A 96 -6.45 -1.60 -18.05
CA SER A 96 -6.24 -0.41 -18.90
C SER A 96 -7.19 0.75 -18.56
N VAL A 97 -7.50 0.93 -17.27
CA VAL A 97 -8.36 2.01 -16.79
C VAL A 97 -7.51 3.27 -16.59
N SER A 98 -8.03 4.42 -17.01
CA SER A 98 -7.33 5.70 -16.89
C SER A 98 -7.41 6.26 -15.47
N CYS A 99 -6.33 6.90 -15.04
CA CYS A 99 -6.29 7.81 -13.90
C CYS A 99 -6.00 9.21 -14.46
N PRO A 100 -6.78 10.25 -14.13
CA PRO A 100 -7.89 10.29 -13.17
C PRO A 100 -9.22 9.71 -13.67
N PRO A 101 -10.16 9.38 -12.75
CA PRO A 101 -10.03 9.57 -11.30
C PRO A 101 -9.36 8.38 -10.59
N PRO A 102 -8.62 8.60 -9.46
CA PRO A 102 -7.81 7.59 -8.77
C PRO A 102 -8.54 6.29 -8.41
N GLU A 103 -9.81 6.39 -8.05
CA GLU A 103 -10.66 5.27 -7.64
C GLU A 103 -10.87 4.25 -8.78
N SER A 104 -10.79 4.66 -10.04
CA SER A 104 -11.12 3.78 -11.17
C SER A 104 -10.20 2.57 -11.25
N GLY A 105 -8.89 2.80 -11.09
CA GLY A 105 -7.89 1.74 -11.03
C GLY A 105 -7.95 0.96 -9.72
N ALA A 106 -8.08 1.69 -8.61
CA ALA A 106 -8.12 1.09 -7.28
C ALA A 106 -9.32 0.13 -7.11
N ASP A 107 -10.51 0.50 -7.56
CA ASP A 107 -11.70 -0.35 -7.49
C ASP A 107 -11.58 -1.61 -8.37
N ALA A 108 -10.96 -1.48 -9.54
CA ALA A 108 -10.71 -2.62 -10.42
C ALA A 108 -9.77 -3.65 -9.76
N VAL A 109 -8.73 -3.17 -9.05
CA VAL A 109 -7.80 -4.03 -8.30
C VAL A 109 -8.44 -4.59 -7.03
N ARG A 110 -9.28 -3.82 -6.31
CA ARG A 110 -10.03 -4.33 -5.16
C ARG A 110 -10.99 -5.46 -5.55
N LYS A 111 -11.64 -5.36 -6.70
CA LYS A 111 -12.46 -6.45 -7.25
C LYS A 111 -11.62 -7.68 -7.57
N LEU A 112 -10.44 -7.49 -8.17
CA LEU A 112 -9.50 -8.58 -8.45
C LEU A 112 -9.01 -9.27 -7.16
N LEU A 113 -8.79 -8.51 -6.08
CA LEU A 113 -8.44 -9.09 -4.78
C LEU A 113 -9.56 -9.97 -4.22
N LEU A 114 -10.82 -9.56 -4.34
CA LEU A 114 -11.98 -10.38 -3.97
C LEU A 114 -12.02 -11.69 -4.79
N ASP A 115 -11.80 -11.59 -6.11
CA ASP A 115 -11.74 -12.75 -7.00
C ASP A 115 -10.60 -13.71 -6.61
N TRP A 116 -9.42 -13.19 -6.25
CA TRP A 116 -8.29 -13.99 -5.78
C TRP A 116 -8.56 -14.69 -4.44
N LEU A 117 -9.32 -14.06 -3.56
CA LEU A 117 -9.74 -14.61 -2.27
C LEU A 117 -10.95 -15.53 -2.39
N ALA A 118 -11.60 -15.60 -3.55
CA ALA A 118 -12.88 -16.28 -3.75
C ALA A 118 -13.95 -15.80 -2.75
N LEU A 119 -14.08 -14.47 -2.62
CA LEU A 119 -15.04 -13.81 -1.74
C LEU A 119 -15.92 -12.84 -2.54
N ASP A 120 -17.21 -12.76 -2.22
CA ASP A 120 -18.09 -11.73 -2.80
C ASP A 120 -17.92 -10.37 -2.11
N LEU A 121 -17.58 -10.40 -0.82
CA LEU A 121 -17.38 -9.22 0.01
C LEU A 121 -16.25 -9.46 1.01
N LEU A 122 -15.46 -8.41 1.27
CA LEU A 122 -14.40 -8.46 2.26
C LEU A 122 -15.01 -8.47 3.67
N PRO A 123 -14.61 -9.40 4.57
CA PRO A 123 -15.10 -9.40 5.94
C PRO A 123 -14.73 -8.12 6.69
N ASP A 124 -15.56 -7.75 7.65
CA ASP A 124 -15.45 -6.55 8.49
C ASP A 124 -14.12 -6.35 9.22
N ARG A 125 -13.34 -7.42 9.41
CA ARG A 125 -12.03 -7.44 10.07
C ARG A 125 -10.88 -7.53 9.06
N ALA A 126 -11.14 -7.21 7.79
CA ALA A 126 -10.14 -7.13 6.75
C ALA A 126 -10.30 -5.82 5.96
N VAL A 127 -9.18 -5.25 5.55
CA VAL A 127 -9.12 -3.97 4.85
C VAL A 127 -8.16 -4.11 3.66
N PHE A 128 -8.57 -3.59 2.51
CA PHE A 128 -7.67 -3.46 1.37
C PHE A 128 -6.98 -2.11 1.41
N CYS A 129 -5.65 -2.12 1.26
CA CYS A 129 -4.82 -0.95 1.08
C CYS A 129 -4.40 -0.89 -0.40
N VAL A 130 -5.12 -0.13 -1.21
CA VAL A 130 -4.88 -0.05 -2.67
C VAL A 130 -4.61 1.40 -3.08
N PRO A 131 -3.34 1.85 -3.05
CA PRO A 131 -2.94 3.11 -3.65
C PRO A 131 -3.27 3.13 -5.16
N ALA A 132 -3.65 4.29 -5.69
CA ALA A 132 -4.10 4.41 -7.09
C ALA A 132 -3.01 4.14 -8.15
N ALA A 133 -1.75 4.32 -7.78
CA ALA A 133 -0.60 3.98 -8.62
C ALA A 133 0.47 3.28 -7.80
N ALA A 134 1.00 3.91 -6.76
CA ALA A 134 2.03 3.33 -5.90
C ALA A 134 1.88 3.78 -4.44
N SER A 135 2.21 2.92 -3.47
CA SER A 135 2.23 3.29 -2.04
C SER A 135 3.25 4.41 -1.75
N GLU A 136 4.31 4.49 -2.56
CA GLU A 136 5.30 5.56 -2.53
C GLU A 136 4.72 6.96 -2.71
N THR A 137 3.55 7.09 -3.35
CA THR A 137 2.83 8.36 -3.45
C THR A 137 2.50 8.91 -2.07
N TRP A 138 2.10 8.05 -1.13
CA TRP A 138 1.79 8.44 0.23
C TRP A 138 3.05 8.88 0.99
N ALA A 139 4.15 8.17 0.80
CA ALA A 139 5.44 8.59 1.35
C ALA A 139 5.90 9.94 0.79
N LEU A 140 5.68 10.19 -0.49
CA LEU A 140 6.00 11.45 -1.14
C LEU A 140 5.18 12.61 -0.55
N ALA A 141 3.87 12.41 -0.39
CA ALA A 141 2.96 13.40 0.19
C ALA A 141 3.27 13.69 1.67
N ALA A 142 3.62 12.68 2.47
CA ALA A 142 3.99 12.87 3.88
C ALA A 142 5.31 13.63 4.05
N LEU A 143 6.33 13.29 3.26
CA LEU A 143 7.69 13.81 3.45
C LEU A 143 7.93 15.17 2.78
N PHE A 144 7.16 15.51 1.75
CA PHE A 144 7.36 16.71 0.95
C PHE A 144 6.04 17.42 0.60
N PRO A 145 5.13 17.66 1.56
CA PRO A 145 3.78 18.16 1.26
C PRO A 145 3.77 19.51 0.54
N ASP A 146 4.76 20.36 0.79
CA ASP A 146 4.86 21.70 0.19
C ASP A 146 5.54 21.72 -1.19
N ALA A 147 5.96 20.57 -1.72
CA ALA A 147 6.57 20.53 -3.04
C ALA A 147 5.53 20.83 -4.13
N PRO A 148 5.84 21.66 -5.14
CA PRO A 148 4.86 22.10 -6.15
C PRO A 148 4.31 20.96 -7.02
N GLU A 149 4.98 19.81 -7.03
CA GLU A 149 4.51 18.60 -7.71
C GLU A 149 3.41 17.84 -6.95
N ILE A 150 3.17 18.19 -5.67
CA ILE A 150 2.16 17.57 -4.80
C ILE A 150 0.86 18.34 -4.94
N VAL A 151 0.02 17.88 -5.85
CA VAL A 151 -1.29 18.48 -6.13
C VAL A 151 -2.35 17.40 -5.95
N SER A 152 -3.38 17.67 -5.15
CA SER A 152 -4.49 16.75 -4.95
C SER A 152 -5.28 16.53 -6.25
N CYS A 153 -5.99 15.42 -6.34
CA CYS A 153 -6.84 15.14 -7.48
C CYS A 153 -8.15 15.93 -7.36
N ASP A 154 -8.25 17.09 -8.02
CA ASP A 154 -9.54 17.74 -8.26
C ASP A 154 -10.26 16.99 -9.39
N SER A 155 -11.48 16.54 -9.10
CA SER A 155 -12.36 15.86 -10.06
C SER A 155 -12.77 16.71 -11.27
N ASN A 156 -12.52 18.03 -11.24
CA ASN A 156 -12.96 18.96 -12.28
C ASN A 156 -11.85 19.51 -13.18
N SER A 157 -10.56 19.32 -12.84
CA SER A 157 -9.48 19.76 -13.72
C SER A 157 -9.02 18.60 -14.59
N ALA A 158 -9.30 18.67 -15.89
CA ALA A 158 -8.78 17.76 -16.90
C ALA A 158 -7.23 17.79 -17.03
N ASP A 159 -6.53 18.59 -16.21
CA ASP A 159 -5.08 18.73 -16.17
C ASP A 159 -4.42 17.64 -15.29
N VAL A 160 -4.39 16.44 -15.86
CA VAL A 160 -3.50 15.25 -15.83
C VAL A 160 -2.40 15.04 -14.75
N PHE A 161 -2.09 15.94 -13.81
CA PHE A 161 -0.91 15.78 -12.92
C PHE A 161 -1.20 15.71 -11.42
N CYS A 162 -2.35 15.18 -11.02
CA CYS A 162 -2.59 14.95 -9.60
C CYS A 162 -1.71 13.83 -9.04
N ILE A 163 -1.38 13.92 -7.76
CA ILE A 163 -0.33 13.15 -7.10
C ILE A 163 -0.58 11.64 -7.15
N GLU A 164 -1.84 11.18 -7.05
CA GLU A 164 -2.22 9.77 -7.08
C GLU A 164 -2.13 9.12 -8.46
N CYS A 165 -2.17 9.90 -9.54
CA CYS A 165 -2.14 9.41 -10.92
C CYS A 165 -0.74 9.46 -11.56
N ARG A 166 0.29 9.87 -10.80
CA ARG A 166 1.64 10.03 -11.35
C ARG A 166 2.36 8.70 -11.52
N THR A 167 3.06 8.55 -12.65
CA THR A 167 3.89 7.37 -12.94
C THR A 167 5.39 7.60 -12.63
N ASP A 168 5.79 8.84 -12.33
CA ASP A 168 7.17 9.24 -12.09
C ASP A 168 7.55 9.37 -10.60
N ILE A 169 6.74 8.82 -9.68
CA ILE A 169 6.87 8.94 -8.22
C ILE A 169 8.29 8.61 -7.72
N LYS A 170 8.90 7.51 -8.21
CA LYS A 170 10.28 7.13 -7.80
C LYS A 170 11.32 8.17 -8.20
N SER A 171 11.14 8.81 -9.36
CA SER A 171 12.02 9.90 -9.81
C SER A 171 11.85 11.14 -8.94
N LEU A 172 10.61 11.47 -8.55
CA LEU A 172 10.31 12.56 -7.63
C LEU A 172 10.92 12.33 -6.24
N LEU A 173 10.66 11.17 -5.64
CA LEU A 173 11.22 10.79 -4.34
C LEU A 173 12.76 10.84 -4.33
N ARG A 174 13.40 10.36 -5.40
CA ARG A 174 14.87 10.45 -5.53
C ARG A 174 15.36 11.90 -5.60
N ARG A 175 14.65 12.78 -6.32
CA ARG A 175 15.02 14.18 -6.53
C ARG A 175 14.81 15.02 -5.26
N LEU A 176 13.62 14.94 -4.66
CA LEU A 176 13.26 15.68 -3.45
C LEU A 176 14.01 15.12 -2.24
N GLY A 177 14.11 13.80 -2.12
CA GLY A 177 14.87 13.10 -1.09
C GLY A 177 16.39 13.06 -1.30
N LYS A 178 16.96 13.87 -2.22
CA LYS A 178 18.41 13.82 -2.54
C LYS A 178 19.31 14.10 -1.32
N ARG A 179 18.82 14.81 -0.32
CA ARG A 179 19.59 15.10 0.92
C ARG A 179 19.38 14.06 2.02
N LEU A 180 18.33 13.24 1.94
CA LEU A 180 18.05 12.22 2.94
C LEU A 180 19.14 11.15 3.00
N ARG A 181 19.42 10.69 4.21
CA ARG A 181 20.27 9.54 4.51
C ARG A 181 19.59 8.71 5.61
N PRO A 182 19.47 7.38 5.45
CA PRO A 182 19.65 6.61 4.21
C PRO A 182 18.75 7.13 3.06
N LYS A 183 19.05 6.72 1.82
CA LYS A 183 18.29 7.16 0.63
C LYS A 183 16.97 6.40 0.57
N LEU A 184 15.88 7.06 0.19
CA LEU A 184 14.60 6.39 -0.13
C LEU A 184 14.70 5.58 -1.42
N VAL A 185 15.29 6.18 -2.46
CA VAL A 185 15.40 5.58 -3.80
C VAL A 185 16.83 5.72 -4.31
N ILE A 186 17.39 4.61 -4.82
CA ILE A 186 18.71 4.56 -5.44
C ILE A 186 18.60 4.14 -6.91
N ASN A 187 19.64 4.43 -7.69
CA ASN A 187 19.80 3.82 -9.01
C ASN A 187 20.69 2.58 -8.85
N GLN A 188 20.16 1.41 -9.20
CA GLN A 188 20.90 0.16 -9.22
C GLN A 188 20.74 -0.48 -10.60
N GLY A 189 21.83 -0.55 -11.36
CA GLY A 189 21.83 -1.16 -12.70
C GLY A 189 20.94 -0.43 -13.72
N GLY A 190 20.86 0.91 -13.63
CA GLY A 190 20.03 1.72 -14.53
C GLY A 190 18.55 1.79 -14.15
N ARG A 191 18.14 1.12 -13.08
CA ARG A 191 16.76 1.12 -12.58
C ARG A 191 16.67 1.80 -11.23
N LEU A 192 15.59 2.55 -11.02
CA LEU A 192 15.27 3.11 -9.71
C LEU A 192 14.72 2.01 -8.80
N LYS A 193 15.31 1.88 -7.60
CA LYS A 193 14.88 0.92 -6.58
C LYS A 193 14.65 1.62 -5.25
N ASN A 194 13.55 1.28 -4.61
CA ASN A 194 13.23 1.71 -3.26
C ASN A 194 14.17 1.02 -2.27
N GLN A 195 14.44 1.65 -1.15
CA GLN A 195 15.33 1.17 -0.11
C GLN A 195 14.57 1.17 1.20
N SER A 196 14.17 -0.01 1.66
CA SER A 196 13.39 -0.18 2.90
C SER A 196 14.04 0.52 4.10
N GLU A 197 15.36 0.46 4.25
CA GLU A 197 16.12 1.17 5.30
C GLU A 197 15.91 2.69 5.27
N GLY A 198 15.80 3.28 4.07
CA GLY A 198 15.51 4.70 3.93
C GLY A 198 14.11 5.09 4.38
N TYR A 199 13.11 4.23 4.11
CA TYR A 199 11.74 4.46 4.58
C TYR A 199 11.63 4.19 6.08
N ASP A 200 12.33 3.17 6.59
CA ASP A 200 12.35 2.82 8.02
C ASP A 200 12.94 3.97 8.84
N ALA A 201 14.02 4.57 8.36
CA ALA A 201 14.62 5.78 8.96
C ALA A 201 13.73 7.03 8.89
N ARG A 202 12.59 6.97 8.18
CA ARG A 202 11.59 8.04 8.02
C ARG A 202 10.23 7.66 8.58
N SER A 203 10.11 6.55 9.33
CA SER A 203 8.81 6.09 9.84
C SER A 203 8.07 7.15 10.64
N ASN A 204 8.78 7.91 11.50
CA ASN A 204 8.16 8.98 12.29
C ASN A 204 7.68 10.13 11.41
N ASP A 205 8.48 10.53 10.41
CA ASP A 205 8.07 11.58 9.46
C ASP A 205 6.83 11.13 8.65
N LEU A 206 6.76 9.83 8.29
CA LEU A 206 5.59 9.23 7.61
C LEU A 206 4.36 9.16 8.52
N GLN A 207 4.55 8.83 9.78
CA GLN A 207 3.52 8.79 10.81
C GLN A 207 2.91 10.18 11.03
N ASP A 208 3.76 11.18 11.27
CA ASP A 208 3.36 12.57 11.53
C ASP A 208 2.64 13.18 10.31
N GLY A 209 3.05 12.82 9.10
CA GLY A 209 2.47 13.29 7.85
C GLY A 209 1.15 12.61 7.43
N TRP A 210 0.68 11.58 8.13
CA TRP A 210 -0.45 10.77 7.64
C TRP A 210 -1.74 11.58 7.42
N ASN A 211 -2.06 12.52 8.31
CA ASN A 211 -3.25 13.37 8.14
C ASN A 211 -3.18 14.15 6.81
N THR A 212 -2.04 14.77 6.51
CA THR A 212 -1.81 15.46 5.24
C THR A 212 -1.95 14.53 4.04
N VAL A 213 -1.49 13.28 4.16
CA VAL A 213 -1.67 12.29 3.10
C VAL A 213 -3.16 12.01 2.86
N THR A 214 -3.97 11.84 3.90
CA THR A 214 -5.42 11.61 3.76
C THR A 214 -6.17 12.82 3.20
N GLU A 215 -5.67 14.04 3.39
CA GLU A 215 -6.24 15.24 2.77
C GLU A 215 -5.89 15.35 1.27
N LEU A 216 -4.71 14.88 0.87
CA LEU A 216 -4.21 14.99 -0.50
C LEU A 216 -4.58 13.80 -1.40
N CYS A 217 -4.71 12.60 -0.82
CA CYS A 217 -4.87 11.34 -1.54
C CYS A 217 -6.19 10.67 -1.16
N SER A 218 -7.10 10.58 -2.13
CA SER A 218 -8.43 9.96 -1.98
C SER A 218 -8.35 8.48 -1.57
N GLN A 219 -7.40 7.71 -2.10
CA GLN A 219 -7.26 6.30 -1.74
C GLN A 219 -6.64 6.11 -0.35
N ALA A 220 -5.82 7.06 0.11
CA ALA A 220 -5.35 7.08 1.50
C ALA A 220 -6.51 7.38 2.45
N ALA A 221 -7.33 8.39 2.14
CA ALA A 221 -8.52 8.74 2.94
C ALA A 221 -9.48 7.55 3.06
N ARG A 222 -9.72 6.84 1.95
CA ARG A 222 -10.52 5.61 1.93
C ARG A 222 -9.92 4.54 2.83
N PHE A 223 -8.62 4.27 2.71
CA PHE A 223 -7.94 3.28 3.53
C PHE A 223 -8.04 3.62 5.02
N ASP A 224 -7.79 4.87 5.41
CA ASP A 224 -7.91 5.35 6.78
C ASP A 224 -9.32 5.14 7.34
N ALA A 225 -10.35 5.54 6.59
CA ALA A 225 -11.75 5.36 7.00
C ALA A 225 -12.15 3.89 7.16
N GLU A 226 -11.74 3.02 6.22
CA GLU A 226 -11.98 1.58 6.29
C GLU A 226 -11.23 0.94 7.48
N LEU A 227 -9.97 1.34 7.72
CA LEU A 227 -9.18 0.87 8.86
C LEU A 227 -9.81 1.25 10.20
N ARG A 228 -10.21 2.52 10.37
CA ARG A 228 -10.91 2.98 11.58
C ARG A 228 -12.24 2.25 11.78
N THR A 229 -12.97 2.01 10.69
CA THR A 229 -14.22 1.23 10.74
C THR A 229 -13.96 -0.20 11.23
N ALA A 230 -12.93 -0.88 10.70
CA ALA A 230 -12.56 -2.23 11.14
C ALA A 230 -12.10 -2.27 12.61
N LEU A 231 -11.34 -1.26 13.05
CA LEU A 231 -10.87 -1.12 14.44
C LEU A 231 -12.01 -1.00 15.45
N ASN A 232 -13.09 -0.29 15.08
CA ASN A 232 -14.27 -0.09 15.92
C ASN A 232 -15.17 -1.34 16.03
N LYS A 233 -14.99 -2.34 15.17
CA LYS A 233 -15.79 -3.58 15.17
C LYS A 233 -15.22 -4.66 16.08
N LYS A 234 -14.10 -4.41 16.77
CA LYS A 234 -13.56 -5.32 17.78
C LYS A 234 -14.41 -5.23 19.05
N VAL A 235 -15.28 -6.23 19.26
CA VAL A 235 -15.92 -6.56 20.55
C VAL A 235 -15.18 -7.75 21.15
#